data_AF-A0A430FED4-F1
#
_entry.id   AF-A0A430FED4-F1
#
_cell.length_a   1.000
_cell.length_b   1.000
_cell.length_c   1.000
_cell.angle_alpha   90.00
_cell.angle_beta   90.00
_cell.angle_gamma   90.00
#
_symmetry.space_group_name_H-M   'P 1'
#
loop_
_entity.id
_entity.type
_entity.pdbx_description
1 polymer ?
#
loop_
_entity_poly.entity_id
_entity_poly.type
_entity_poly.pdbx_seq_one_letter_code
_entity_poly.pdbx_strand_id
1 'polypeptide(L)'
;MFGFGPSEADLLSGALPQAAAPANAPVVLAAADGNQLTSNVLDLFVTAATLGGGAWTVWGAITFAAGLKDQNGPQTQSGLWQAVGGIVILAAAQLFRALA
;
A
#
# COMPACT_ATOMS: atom_id res chain seq x y z
N MET A 1 -9.22 -31.05 54.65
CA MET A 1 -9.90 -29.82 54.21
C MET A 1 -8.85 -28.91 53.58
N PHE A 2 -8.52 -29.14 52.31
CA PHE A 2 -7.52 -28.34 51.59
C PHE A 2 -8.25 -27.12 51.01
N GLY A 3 -8.12 -25.97 51.67
CA GLY A 3 -8.73 -24.72 51.24
C GLY A 3 -7.80 -24.00 50.28
N PHE A 4 -8.20 -23.88 49.02
CA PHE A 4 -7.57 -22.98 48.06
C PHE A 4 -7.78 -21.54 48.53
N GLY A 5 -6.69 -20.82 48.79
CA GLY A 5 -6.76 -19.40 49.14
C GLY A 5 -6.97 -18.50 47.91
N PRO A 6 -7.61 -17.33 48.05
CA PRO A 6 -7.83 -16.40 46.93
C PRO A 6 -6.52 -15.94 46.27
N SER A 7 -5.43 -15.82 47.04
CA SER A 7 -4.11 -15.47 46.50
C SER A 7 -3.50 -16.57 45.61
N GLU A 8 -3.83 -17.84 45.80
CA GLU A 8 -3.33 -18.94 44.96
C GLU A 8 -4.15 -19.06 43.66
N ALA A 9 -5.43 -18.69 43.71
CA ALA A 9 -6.28 -18.58 42.53
C ALA A 9 -5.78 -17.49 41.56
N ASP A 10 -5.25 -16.37 42.08
CA ASP A 10 -4.66 -15.31 41.28
C ASP A 10 -3.31 -15.71 40.66
N LEU A 11 -2.53 -16.54 41.35
CA LEU A 11 -1.28 -17.08 40.83
C LEU A 11 -1.51 -18.15 39.75
N LEU A 12 -2.57 -18.95 39.90
CA LEU A 12 -3.00 -19.92 38.90
C LEU A 12 -3.70 -19.28 37.70
N SER A 13 -4.37 -18.13 37.88
CA SER A 13 -4.98 -17.37 36.78
C SER A 13 -3.94 -16.61 35.95
N GLY A 14 -2.82 -16.18 36.55
CA GLY A 14 -1.66 -15.65 35.84
C GLY A 14 -0.75 -16.71 35.19
N ALA A 15 -0.85 -17.98 35.64
CA ALA A 15 -0.07 -19.11 35.11
C ALA A 15 -0.77 -19.88 33.99
N LEU A 16 -2.08 -19.66 33.78
CA LEU A 16 -2.70 -20.07 32.54
C LEU A 16 -2.14 -19.16 31.43
N PRO A 17 -1.58 -19.71 30.34
CA PRO A 17 -1.24 -18.90 29.19
C PRO A 17 -2.52 -18.14 28.82
N GLN A 18 -2.47 -16.80 28.93
CA GLN A 18 -3.53 -15.94 28.47
C GLN A 18 -3.82 -16.40 27.05
N ALA A 19 -4.99 -17.02 26.86
CA ALA A 19 -5.38 -17.68 25.63
C ALA A 19 -4.96 -16.73 24.50
N ALA A 20 -4.02 -17.21 23.67
CA ALA A 20 -3.55 -16.48 22.52
C ALA A 20 -4.77 -15.83 21.90
N ALA A 21 -4.79 -14.49 21.87
CA ALA A 21 -5.85 -13.74 21.23
C ALA A 21 -6.13 -14.47 19.91
N PRO A 22 -7.37 -14.90 19.66
CA PRO A 22 -7.64 -15.88 18.62
C PRO A 22 -6.91 -15.42 17.36
N ALA A 23 -6.10 -16.30 16.77
CA ALA A 23 -5.51 -16.04 15.45
C ALA A 23 -6.60 -15.76 14.39
N ASN A 24 -7.87 -15.99 14.77
CA ASN A 24 -9.11 -15.54 14.13
C ASN A 24 -9.95 -14.65 15.06
N ALA A 25 -9.39 -13.60 15.66
CA ALA A 25 -10.20 -12.41 15.87
C ALA A 25 -10.85 -12.19 14.49
N PRO A 26 -12.20 -12.18 14.36
CA PRO A 26 -12.77 -11.78 13.11
C PRO A 26 -12.04 -10.48 12.79
N VAL A 27 -11.37 -10.40 11.64
CA VAL A 27 -11.15 -9.11 11.04
C VAL A 27 -12.57 -8.60 10.97
N VAL A 28 -12.93 -7.78 11.94
CA VAL A 28 -14.19 -7.10 11.95
C VAL A 28 -13.99 -6.22 10.73
N LEU A 29 -14.41 -6.71 9.56
CA LEU A 29 -14.97 -5.84 8.54
C LEU A 29 -16.17 -5.25 9.27
N ALA A 30 -15.90 -4.28 10.16
CA ALA A 30 -16.88 -3.36 10.68
C ALA A 30 -17.48 -2.84 9.41
N ALA A 31 -18.67 -3.38 9.06
CA ALA A 31 -19.17 -3.50 7.70
C ALA A 31 -18.67 -2.28 6.96
N ALA A 32 -17.59 -2.44 6.16
CA ALA A 32 -16.81 -1.27 5.76
C ALA A 32 -17.84 -0.38 5.12
N ASP A 33 -18.18 0.75 5.76
CA ASP A 33 -19.13 1.69 5.21
C ASP A 33 -18.66 1.84 3.78
N GLY A 34 -19.48 1.57 2.76
CA GLY A 34 -18.95 1.33 1.40
C GLY A 34 -17.95 2.41 0.96
N ASN A 35 -18.14 3.61 1.50
CA ASN A 35 -17.21 4.74 1.54
C ASN A 35 -15.76 4.43 2.03
N GLN A 36 -15.57 3.79 3.19
CA GLN A 36 -14.27 3.37 3.74
C GLN A 36 -13.54 2.36 2.83
N LEU A 37 -14.28 1.40 2.25
CA LEU A 37 -13.69 0.46 1.30
C LEU A 37 -13.23 1.18 0.03
N THR A 38 -14.06 2.09 -0.50
CA THR A 38 -13.70 2.91 -1.65
C THR A 38 -12.48 3.78 -1.36
N SER A 39 -12.40 4.45 -0.20
CA SER A 39 -11.24 5.25 0.20
C SER A 39 -9.97 4.41 0.30
N ASN A 40 -10.02 3.25 0.96
CA ASN A 40 -8.85 2.37 1.09
C ASN A 40 -8.36 1.86 -0.27
N VAL A 41 -9.28 1.50 -1.18
CA VAL A 41 -8.91 1.08 -2.55
C VAL A 41 -8.32 2.25 -3.33
N LEU A 42 -8.87 3.46 -3.18
CA LEU A 42 -8.34 4.66 -3.82
C LEU A 42 -6.91 4.95 -3.33
N ASP A 43 -6.65 4.83 -2.04
CA ASP A 43 -5.33 5.05 -1.44
C ASP A 43 -4.29 4.03 -1.91
N LEU A 44 -4.68 2.75 -2.02
CA LEU A 44 -3.82 1.72 -2.61
C LEU A 44 -3.51 2.06 -4.07
N PHE A 45 -4.51 2.54 -4.82
CA PHE A 45 -4.33 2.93 -6.21
C PHE A 45 -3.42 4.15 -6.37
N VAL A 46 -3.58 5.17 -5.54
CA VAL A 46 -2.70 6.35 -5.49
C VAL A 46 -1.28 5.96 -5.12
N THR A 47 -1.11 5.04 -4.16
CA THR A 47 0.20 4.54 -3.73
C THR A 47 0.87 3.75 -4.86
N ALA A 48 0.13 2.85 -5.51
CA ALA A 48 0.61 2.10 -6.66
C ALA A 48 0.93 3.01 -7.86
N ALA A 49 0.09 4.02 -8.14
CA ALA A 49 0.31 5.00 -9.19
C ALA A 49 1.53 5.89 -8.90
N THR A 50 1.80 6.21 -7.63
CA THR A 50 2.98 6.99 -7.26
C THR A 50 4.27 6.19 -7.47
N LEU A 51 4.31 4.93 -7.02
CA LEU A 51 5.47 4.06 -7.21
C LEU A 51 5.65 3.66 -8.68
N GLY A 52 4.55 3.27 -9.34
CA GLY A 52 4.51 2.88 -10.74
C GLY A 52 4.83 4.04 -11.67
N GLY A 53 4.19 5.19 -11.49
CA GLY A 53 4.45 6.41 -12.26
C GLY A 53 5.88 6.91 -12.09
N GLY A 54 6.43 6.85 -10.88
CA GLY A 54 7.84 7.20 -10.61
C GLY A 54 8.82 6.32 -11.37
N ALA A 55 8.71 5.00 -11.20
CA ALA A 55 9.57 4.04 -11.90
C ALA A 55 9.42 4.12 -13.43
N TRP A 56 8.19 4.32 -13.92
CA TRP A 56 7.91 4.46 -15.35
C TRP A 56 8.47 5.76 -15.93
N THR A 57 8.46 6.85 -15.17
CA THR A 57 9.07 8.13 -15.58
C THR A 57 10.57 7.98 -15.76
N VAL A 58 11.25 7.34 -14.80
CA VAL A 58 12.70 7.11 -14.85
C VAL A 58 13.06 6.21 -16.03
N TRP A 59 12.31 5.13 -16.25
CA TRP A 59 12.52 4.23 -17.38
C TRP A 59 12.29 4.95 -18.73
N GLY A 60 11.23 5.75 -18.84
CA GLY A 60 10.95 6.58 -20.02
C GLY A 60 12.08 7.57 -20.30
N ALA A 61 12.61 8.24 -19.26
CA ALA A 61 13.72 9.17 -19.39
C ALA A 61 15.02 8.48 -19.87
N ILE A 62 15.33 7.29 -19.35
CA ILE A 62 16.47 6.47 -19.80
C ILE A 62 16.30 6.08 -21.27
N THR A 63 15.12 5.60 -21.64
CA THR A 63 14.82 5.16 -23.02
C THR A 63 14.85 6.34 -24.01
N PHE A 64 14.38 7.51 -23.58
CA PHE A 64 14.45 8.75 -24.35
C PHE A 64 15.91 9.19 -24.59
N ALA A 65 16.73 9.19 -23.53
CA ALA A 65 18.14 9.54 -23.62
C ALA A 65 18.93 8.52 -24.46
N ALA A 66 18.61 7.22 -24.35
CA ALA A 66 19.18 6.17 -25.17
C ALA A 66 18.80 6.35 -26.65
N GLY A 67 17.54 6.65 -26.97
CA GLY A 67 17.09 6.92 -28.34
C GLY A 67 17.76 8.15 -28.97
N LEU A 68 17.99 9.20 -28.18
CA LEU A 68 18.71 10.40 -28.62
C LEU A 68 20.18 10.10 -28.95
N LYS A 69 20.82 9.24 -28.13
CA LYS A 69 22.20 8.78 -28.34
C LYS A 69 22.33 7.90 -29.57
N ASP A 70 21.39 6.98 -29.78
CA ASP A 70 21.44 6.00 -30.87
C ASP A 70 20.89 6.53 -32.20
N GLN A 71 20.47 7.81 -32.26
CA GLN A 71 19.71 8.40 -33.38
C GLN A 71 18.52 7.54 -33.82
N ASN A 72 17.95 6.75 -32.90
CA ASN A 72 16.82 5.88 -33.16
C ASN A 72 15.52 6.65 -32.98
N GLY A 73 15.02 7.27 -34.07
CA GLY A 73 13.76 8.01 -34.11
C GLY A 73 12.57 7.34 -33.38
N PRO A 74 12.38 6.01 -33.51
CA PRO A 74 11.30 5.29 -32.81
C PRO A 74 11.49 5.17 -31.29
N GLN A 75 12.73 5.04 -30.79
CA GLN A 75 13.01 4.94 -29.35
C GLN A 75 12.90 6.28 -28.66
N THR A 76 13.32 7.36 -29.31
CA THR A 76 13.15 8.72 -28.79
C THR A 76 11.67 9.06 -28.65
N GLN A 77 10.86 8.71 -29.65
CA GLN A 77 9.42 8.97 -29.62
C GLN A 77 8.70 8.13 -28.55
N SER A 78 9.03 6.84 -28.42
CA SER A 78 8.40 5.97 -27.41
C SER A 78 8.87 6.29 -25.99
N GLY A 79 10.17 6.60 -25.81
CA GLY A 79 10.74 7.00 -24.53
C GLY A 79 10.18 8.33 -24.02
N LEU A 80 10.01 9.32 -24.92
CA LEU A 80 9.34 10.57 -24.57
C LEU A 80 7.92 10.31 -24.07
N TRP A 81 7.18 9.43 -24.77
CA TRP A 81 5.80 9.16 -24.37
C TRP A 81 5.71 8.42 -23.03
N GLN A 82 6.66 7.54 -22.73
CA GLN A 82 6.74 6.90 -21.42
C GLN A 82 7.12 7.87 -20.30
N ALA A 83 8.04 8.81 -20.55
CA ALA A 83 8.43 9.82 -19.58
C ALA A 83 7.26 10.77 -19.25
N VAL A 84 6.58 11.29 -20.28
CA VAL A 84 5.41 12.17 -20.08
C VAL A 84 4.26 11.39 -19.44
N GLY A 85 4.01 10.15 -19.87
CA GLY A 85 2.98 9.29 -19.28
C GLY A 85 3.22 9.05 -17.78
N GLY A 86 4.46 8.79 -17.37
CA GLY A 86 4.83 8.62 -15.96
C GLY A 86 4.61 9.88 -15.13
N ILE A 87 4.99 11.05 -15.64
CA ILE A 87 4.79 12.35 -14.96
C ILE A 87 3.30 12.66 -14.77
N VAL A 88 2.47 12.38 -15.79
CA VAL A 88 1.02 12.58 -15.71
C VAL A 88 0.40 11.63 -14.67
N ILE A 89 0.85 10.38 -14.58
CA ILE A 89 0.40 9.43 -13.55
C ILE A 89 0.76 9.93 -12.16
N LEU A 90 1.96 10.47 -11.95
CA LEU A 90 2.36 11.08 -10.68
C LEU A 90 1.51 12.30 -10.34
N ALA A 91 1.26 13.19 -11.30
CA ALA A 91 0.42 14.37 -11.10
C ALA A 91 -1.02 13.97 -10.75
N ALA A 92 -1.57 12.95 -11.42
CA ALA A 92 -2.89 12.42 -11.11
C ALA A 92 -2.94 11.78 -9.72
N ALA A 93 -1.92 11.01 -9.34
CA ALA A 93 -1.84 10.42 -8.00
C ALA A 93 -1.85 11.49 -6.90
N GLN A 94 -1.09 12.58 -7.07
CA GLN A 94 -1.08 13.68 -6.11
C GLN A 94 -2.42 14.44 -6.10
N LEU A 95 -3.06 14.61 -7.25
CA LEU A 95 -4.38 15.22 -7.35
C LEU A 95 -5.46 14.37 -6.64
N PHE A 96 -5.46 13.05 -6.86
CA PHE A 96 -6.37 12.14 -6.16
C PHE A 96 -6.12 12.13 -4.66
N ARG A 97 -4.85 12.15 -4.24
CA ARG A 97 -4.48 12.23 -2.82
C ARG A 97 -4.90 13.54 -2.15
N ALA A 98 -5.03 14.63 -2.91
CA ALA A 98 -5.49 15.91 -2.40
C ALA A 98 -7.02 16.04 -2.37
N LEU A 99 -7.74 15.18 -3.12
CA LEU A 99 -9.20 15.20 -3.25
C LEU A 99 -9.91 14.09 -2.46
N ALA A 100 -9.17 13.04 -2.08
CA ALA A 100 -9.60 12.00 -1.13
C ALA A 100 -9.51 12.50 0.32
#